data_AF-A0A2N3EWC2-F1
#
_entry.id   AF-A0A2N3EWC2-F1
#
_cell.length_a   1.000
_cell.length_b   1.000
_cell.length_c   1.000
_cell.angle_alpha   90.00
_cell.angle_beta   90.00
_cell.angle_gamma   90.00
#
_symmetry.space_group_name_H-M   'P 1'
#
loop_
_entity.id
_entity.type
_entity.pdbx_description
1 polymer ?
#
loop_
_entity_poly.entity_id
_entity_poly.type
_entity_poly.pdbx_seq_one_letter_code
_entity_poly.pdbx_strand_id
1 'polypeptide(L)' 'MLIVIGLIVAFVLVAVFSNRATRGCRWREYRLSGCDLRTRWRCVACGAEVFTSDGAAPKVCHAPNRSR' A
#
# COMPACT_ATOMS: atom_id res chain seq x y z
N MET A 1 -17.52 28.22 -17.33
CA MET A 1 -16.09 27.83 -17.29
C MET A 1 -15.63 27.33 -15.92
N LEU A 2 -16.07 27.95 -14.81
CA LEU A 2 -15.78 27.47 -13.45
C LEU A 2 -16.22 26.02 -13.18
N ILE A 3 -17.39 25.62 -13.70
CA ILE A 3 -17.89 24.24 -13.56
C ILE A 3 -16.95 23.23 -14.24
N VAL A 4 -16.49 23.56 -15.45
CA VAL A 4 -15.56 22.70 -16.22
C VAL A 4 -14.22 22.59 -15.49
N ILE A 5 -13.69 23.71 -14.98
CA ILE A 5 -12.46 23.74 -14.20
C ILE A 5 -12.59 22.91 -12.93
N GLY A 6 -13.70 23.04 -12.19
CA GLY A 6 -13.97 22.24 -10.99
C GLY A 6 -14.03 20.74 -11.26
N LEU A 7 -14.61 20.34 -12.40
CA LEU A 7 -14.70 18.95 -12.83
C LEU A 7 -13.32 18.36 -13.16
N ILE A 8 -12.49 19.13 -13.86
CA ILE A 8 -11.10 18.74 -14.17
C ILE A 8 -10.30 18.58 -12.88
N VAL A 9 -10.39 19.55 -11.95
CA VAL A 9 -9.69 19.49 -10.66
C VAL A 9 -10.13 18.27 -9.84
N ALA A 10 -11.44 18.00 -9.77
CA ALA A 10 -11.96 16.82 -9.09
C ALA A 10 -11.41 15.51 -9.70
N PHE A 11 -11.32 15.43 -11.04
CA PHE A 11 -10.77 14.26 -11.73
C PHE A 11 -9.27 14.08 -11.47
N VAL A 12 -8.49 15.16 -11.49
CA VAL A 12 -7.05 15.14 -11.19
C VAL A 12 -6.81 14.75 -9.73
N LEU A 13 -7.59 15.30 -8.80
CA LEU A 13 -7.51 14.92 -7.38
C LEU A 13 -7.83 13.44 -7.21
N VAL A 14 -8.90 12.93 -7.82
CA VAL A 14 -9.19 11.49 -7.75
C VAL A 14 -8.09 10.68 -8.42
N ALA A 15 -7.49 11.11 -9.54
CA ALA A 15 -6.40 10.38 -10.19
C ALA A 15 -5.11 10.32 -9.36
N VAL A 16 -4.76 11.41 -8.68
CA VAL A 16 -3.56 11.51 -7.83
C VAL A 16 -3.78 10.85 -6.47
N PHE A 17 -4.92 11.11 -5.82
CA PHE A 17 -5.27 10.54 -4.51
C PHE A 17 -5.84 9.13 -4.58
N SER A 18 -6.30 8.66 -5.73
CA SER A 18 -6.53 7.22 -5.95
C SER A 18 -5.18 6.54 -6.03
N ASN A 19 -4.62 6.30 -4.85
CA ASN A 19 -3.36 5.65 -4.63
C ASN A 19 -3.44 4.21 -5.14
N ARG A 20 -3.24 4.04 -6.45
CA ARG A 20 -3.33 2.77 -7.19
C ARG A 20 -2.38 1.72 -6.62
N ALA A 21 -1.34 2.20 -5.94
CA ALA A 21 -0.30 1.39 -5.32
C ALA A 21 -0.75 0.66 -4.06
N THR A 22 -1.65 1.23 -3.26
CA THR A 22 -2.14 0.57 -2.04
C THR A 22 -3.46 -0.16 -2.26
N ARG A 23 -4.26 0.21 -3.28
CA ARG A 23 -5.53 -0.47 -3.61
C ARG A 23 -5.39 -1.97 -3.89
N GLY A 24 -4.28 -2.39 -4.49
CA GLY A 24 -4.02 -3.79 -4.80
C GLY A 24 -3.34 -4.56 -3.67
N CYS A 25 -2.78 -3.89 -2.67
CA CYS A 25 -1.91 -4.58 -1.71
C CYS A 25 -2.75 -5.36 -0.70
N ARG A 26 -2.61 -6.69 -0.76
CA ARG A 26 -3.24 -7.64 0.15
C ARG A 26 -2.19 -8.22 1.09
N TRP A 27 -2.01 -7.56 2.22
CA TRP A 27 -1.10 -8.01 3.27
C TRP A 27 -1.67 -9.25 3.96
N ARG A 28 -0.85 -10.28 4.07
CA ARG A 28 -1.11 -11.47 4.88
C ARG A 28 -0.07 -11.56 5.97
N GLU A 29 -0.56 -11.87 7.15
CA GLU A 29 0.25 -12.12 8.32
C GLU A 29 0.83 -13.54 8.27
N TYR A 30 2.13 -13.68 8.51
CA TYR A 30 2.81 -14.96 8.63
C TYR A 30 3.47 -15.04 10.00
N ARG A 31 2.78 -15.68 10.96
CA ARG A 31 3.26 -15.83 12.36
C ARG A 31 4.34 -16.91 12.55
N LEU A 32 4.77 -17.58 11.48
CA LEU A 32 5.52 -18.84 11.57
C LEU A 32 7.05 -18.73 11.51
N SER A 33 7.67 -17.56 11.43
CA SER A 33 9.14 -17.52 11.28
C SER A 33 9.82 -16.30 11.89
N GLY A 34 10.32 -16.50 13.11
CA GLY A 34 11.59 -15.92 13.56
C GLY A 34 11.52 -14.60 14.32
N CYS A 35 11.88 -14.69 15.60
CA CYS A 35 12.11 -13.61 16.57
C CYS A 35 10.84 -13.03 17.21
N ASP A 36 10.73 -13.26 18.53
CA ASP A 36 9.59 -12.99 19.43
C ASP A 36 9.06 -11.55 19.50
N LEU A 37 9.52 -10.65 18.62
CA LEU A 37 9.25 -9.21 18.65
C LEU A 37 8.82 -8.61 17.31
N ARG A 38 8.78 -9.38 16.21
CA ARG A 38 8.38 -8.85 14.89
C ARG A 38 7.43 -9.77 14.15
N THR A 39 6.33 -9.20 13.68
CA THR A 39 5.37 -9.90 12.84
C THR A 39 5.77 -9.76 11.38
N ARG A 40 5.92 -10.90 10.68
CA ARG A 40 6.19 -10.91 9.25
C ARG A 40 4.88 -10.71 8.47
N TRP A 41 4.89 -9.73 7.58
CA TRP A 41 3.80 -9.44 6.66
C TRP A 41 4.28 -9.63 5.23
N ARG A 42 3.49 -10.33 4.42
CA ARG A 42 3.76 -10.51 2.99
C ARG A 42 2.54 -10.12 2.17
N CYS A 43 2.75 -9.29 1.16
CA CYS A 43 1.70 -8.92 0.22
C CYS A 43 1.51 -10.02 -0.83
N VAL A 44 0.31 -10.57 -0.95
CA VAL A 44 -0.01 -11.60 -1.95
C VAL A 44 -0.09 -11.03 -3.36
N ALA A 45 -0.35 -9.73 -3.49
CA ALA A 45 -0.52 -9.09 -4.80
C ALA A 45 0.80 -8.66 -5.44
N CYS A 46 1.75 -8.14 -4.67
CA CYS A 46 3.03 -7.64 -5.19
C CYS A 46 4.27 -8.39 -4.68
N GLY A 47 4.10 -9.34 -3.76
CA GLY A 47 5.21 -10.12 -3.18
C GLY A 47 6.08 -9.36 -2.19
N ALA A 48 5.75 -8.10 -1.85
CA ALA A 48 6.48 -7.33 -0.84
C ALA A 48 6.47 -8.03 0.52
N GLU A 49 7.59 -8.01 1.22
CA GLU A 49 7.73 -8.56 2.57
C GLU A 49 8.22 -7.47 3.53
N VAL A 50 7.57 -7.35 4.69
CA VAL A 50 7.96 -6.41 5.74
C VAL A 50 7.87 -7.07 7.10
N PHE A 51 8.68 -6.58 8.03
CA PHE A 51 8.63 -6.98 9.43
C PHE A 51 8.21 -5.75 10.24
N THR A 52 7.08 -5.85 10.93
CA THR A 52 6.59 -4.79 11.82
C THR A 52 6.80 -5.21 13.27
N SER A 53 7.21 -4.27 14.13
CA SER A 53 7.22 -4.46 15.58
C SER A 53 5.82 -4.37 16.19
N ASP A 54 4.92 -3.63 15.54
CA ASP A 54 3.67 -3.18 16.16
C ASP A 54 2.52 -4.18 15.96
N GLY A 55 2.81 -5.33 15.34
CA GLY A 55 1.82 -6.36 15.01
C GLY A 55 0.77 -5.94 13.96
N ALA A 56 0.86 -4.74 13.39
CA ALA A 56 -0.10 -4.21 12.45
C ALA A 56 0.40 -4.22 11.00
N ALA A 57 -0.50 -4.48 10.05
CA ALA A 57 -0.19 -4.41 8.63
C ALA A 57 0.37 -3.03 8.23
N PRO A 58 1.36 -2.96 7.33
CA PRO A 58 1.94 -1.69 6.90
C PRO A 58 0.91 -0.85 6.13
N LYS A 59 0.87 0.45 6.44
CA LYS A 59 -0.05 1.43 5.83
C LYS A 59 0.36 1.85 4.41
N VAL A 60 1.58 1.50 4.00
CA VAL A 60 2.14 1.81 2.69
C VAL A 60 2.54 0.52 1.97
N CYS A 61 2.48 0.51 0.65
CA CYS A 61 2.87 -0.67 -0.12
C CYS A 61 4.37 -0.67 -0.39
N HIS A 62 5.07 -1.73 0.01
CA HIS A 62 6.52 -1.90 -0.14
C HIS A 62 6.89 -2.76 -1.37
N ALA A 63 6.15 -2.60 -2.47
CA ALA A 63 6.37 -3.39 -3.69
C ALA A 63 7.84 -3.30 -4.17
N PRO A 64 8.58 -4.43 -4.27
CA PRO A 64 10.00 -4.41 -4.63
C PRO A 64 10.23 -3.95 -6.08
N ASN A 65 9.25 -4.20 -6.97
CA ASN A 65 9.31 -3.81 -8.39
C ASN A 65 8.85 -2.35 -8.64
N ARG A 66 9.06 -1.45 -7.67
CA ARG A 66 8.72 -0.02 -7.81
C ARG A 66 9.94 0.89 -7.65
N SER A 67 11.10 0.41 -8.09
CA SER A 67 12.25 1.27 -8.40
C SER A 67 12.02 1.92 -9.77
N ARG A 68 11.19 2.97 -9.81
CA ARG A 68 11.24 3.94 -10.91
C ARG A 68 10.75 5.30 -10.45
#